data_AF-A0A1E3YAE9-F1
#
_entry.id   AF-A0A1E3YAE9-F1
#
_cell.length_a   1.000
_cell.length_b   1.000
_cell.length_c   1.000
_cell.angle_alpha   90.00
_cell.angle_beta   90.00
_cell.angle_gamma   90.00
#
_symmetry.space_group_name_H-M   'P 1'
#
loop_
_entity.id
_entity.type
_entity.pdbx_description
1 polymer ?
#
loop_
_entity_poly.entity_id
_entity_poly.type
_entity_poly.pdbx_seq_one_letter_code
_entity_poly.pdbx_strand_id
1 'polypeptide(L)'
;MSLSAHAADASLAALTGCYLVLHTGDPGANGTANVAVKANDDPMAPKAVSFAAVSNHPSNTERRRLSDGAVSFDGTELKPGQTLTHFSFWDGAAGPGTDDPLHIAALSASKLTGSDGAAFAIGALEAALAVYAKP
;
A
#
# COMPACT_ATOMS: atom_id res chain seq x y z
N MET A 1 3.35 18.27 -2.34
CA MET A 1 4.60 19.06 -2.25
C MET A 1 5.69 18.20 -2.86
N SER A 2 6.41 18.68 -3.88
CA SER A 2 7.46 17.89 -4.55
C SER A 2 8.75 17.90 -3.71
N LEU A 3 9.55 16.83 -3.79
CA LEU A 3 10.83 16.67 -3.08
C LEU A 3 12.02 16.73 -4.05
N SER A 4 13.25 16.83 -3.53
CA SER A 4 14.43 16.52 -4.38
C SER A 4 14.46 15.01 -4.63
N ALA A 5 15.09 14.57 -5.73
CA ALA A 5 15.26 13.14 -5.99
C ALA A 5 15.96 12.42 -4.83
N HIS A 6 16.96 13.04 -4.21
CA HIS A 6 17.65 12.49 -3.05
C HIS A 6 16.75 12.40 -1.81
N ALA A 7 15.94 13.43 -1.52
CA ALA A 7 15.01 13.39 -0.39
C ALA A 7 13.86 12.38 -0.61
N ALA A 8 13.39 12.25 -1.85
CA ALA A 8 12.41 11.23 -2.21
C ALA A 8 12.99 9.81 -2.04
N ASP A 9 14.23 9.59 -2.49
CA ASP A 9 14.93 8.32 -2.31
C ASP A 9 15.09 7.95 -0.84
N ALA A 10 15.50 8.91 0.01
CA ALA A 10 15.63 8.68 1.45
C ALA A 10 14.28 8.31 2.10
N SER A 11 13.21 9.02 1.71
CA SER A 11 11.86 8.75 2.23
C SER A 11 11.32 7.39 1.78
N LEU A 12 11.53 7.03 0.51
CA LEU A 12 11.14 5.72 -0.02
C LEU A 12 12.01 4.59 0.52
N ALA A 13 13.29 4.84 0.80
CA ALA A 13 14.18 3.87 1.42
C ALA A 13 13.75 3.53 2.86
N ALA A 14 13.06 4.45 3.56
CA ALA A 14 12.47 4.18 4.87
C ALA A 14 11.29 3.19 4.82
N LEU A 15 10.75 2.87 3.63
CA LEU A 15 9.80 1.77 3.45
C LEU A 15 10.51 0.41 3.54
N THR A 16 11.02 0.06 4.71
CA THR A 16 11.57 -1.27 5.03
C THR A 16 10.76 -1.91 6.14
N GLY A 17 10.39 -3.18 5.96
CA GLY A 17 9.60 -3.90 6.96
C GLY A 17 8.17 -3.35 7.10
N CYS A 18 7.55 -2.94 5.98
CA CYS A 18 6.22 -2.34 6.00
C CYS A 18 5.09 -3.38 5.96
N TYR A 19 3.93 -2.95 6.44
CA TYR A 19 2.71 -3.75 6.42
C TYR A 19 1.63 -3.09 5.59
N LEU A 20 1.05 -3.86 4.67
CA LEU A 20 -0.04 -3.49 3.79
C LEU A 20 -1.38 -3.60 4.51
N VAL A 21 -2.18 -2.53 4.40
CA VAL A 21 -3.61 -2.52 4.73
C VAL A 21 -4.40 -2.12 3.51
N LEU A 22 -5.52 -2.80 3.28
CA LEU A 22 -6.41 -2.58 2.15
C LEU A 22 -7.64 -1.82 2.60
N HIS A 23 -8.21 -1.02 1.69
CA HIS A 23 -9.37 -0.20 1.98
C HIS A 23 -10.41 -0.29 0.86
N THR A 24 -11.68 -0.22 1.25
CA THR A 24 -12.83 -0.24 0.34
C THR A 24 -13.18 1.15 -0.20
N GLY A 25 -12.63 2.20 0.41
CA GLY A 25 -12.77 3.61 0.01
C GLY A 25 -11.52 4.41 0.38
N ASP A 26 -11.61 5.74 0.28
CA ASP A 26 -10.50 6.65 0.63
C ASP A 26 -10.11 6.47 2.13
N PRO A 27 -8.86 6.12 2.45
CA PRO A 27 -8.42 5.92 3.84
C PRO A 27 -8.32 7.22 4.65
N GLY A 28 -8.36 8.38 3.99
CA GLY A 28 -8.06 9.68 4.58
C GLY A 28 -6.58 9.85 4.92
N ALA A 29 -6.20 11.03 5.39
CA ALA A 29 -4.79 11.40 5.64
C ALA A 29 -4.09 10.49 6.68
N ASN A 30 -4.85 9.93 7.62
CA ASN A 30 -4.31 9.07 8.67
C ASN A 30 -4.40 7.58 8.32
N GLY A 31 -4.92 7.21 7.15
CA GLY A 31 -5.04 5.80 6.75
C GLY A 31 -6.03 4.96 7.56
N THR A 32 -6.84 5.56 8.43
CA THR A 32 -7.68 4.79 9.38
C THR A 32 -9.11 4.55 8.89
N ALA A 33 -9.55 5.22 7.83
CA ALA A 33 -10.91 5.05 7.32
C ALA A 33 -11.03 3.87 6.35
N ASN A 34 -12.24 3.35 6.19
CA ASN A 34 -12.60 2.38 5.15
C ASN A 34 -11.71 1.11 5.08
N VAL A 35 -11.09 0.71 6.19
CA VAL A 35 -10.27 -0.51 6.27
C VAL A 35 -11.11 -1.72 5.86
N ALA A 36 -10.57 -2.56 4.99
CA ALA A 36 -11.22 -3.80 4.59
C ALA A 36 -11.38 -4.72 5.80
N VAL A 37 -12.47 -5.49 5.82
CA VAL A 37 -12.79 -6.35 6.96
C VAL A 37 -12.72 -7.82 6.61
N LYS A 38 -12.66 -8.67 7.64
CA LYS A 38 -12.82 -10.13 7.56
C LYS A 38 -14.31 -10.49 7.55
N ALA A 39 -14.60 -11.79 7.41
CA ALA A 39 -15.99 -12.28 7.35
C ALA A 39 -16.85 -11.91 8.56
N ASN A 40 -16.24 -11.70 9.72
CA ASN A 40 -16.91 -11.30 10.97
C ASN A 40 -16.99 -9.77 11.18
N ASP A 41 -16.69 -8.98 10.15
CA ASP A 41 -16.66 -7.51 10.16
C ASP A 41 -15.56 -6.87 11.05
N ASP A 42 -14.63 -7.67 11.58
CA ASP A 42 -13.41 -7.14 12.19
C ASP A 42 -12.44 -6.62 11.11
N PRO A 43 -11.61 -5.59 11.39
CA PRO A 43 -10.58 -5.15 10.48
C PRO A 43 -9.63 -6.27 10.02
N MET A 44 -9.21 -6.23 8.76
CA MET A 44 -8.18 -7.13 8.24
C MET A 44 -6.88 -6.98 9.04
N ALA A 45 -6.12 -8.07 9.15
CA ALA A 45 -4.78 -7.99 9.73
C ALA A 45 -3.80 -7.41 8.69
N PRO A 46 -2.94 -6.44 9.05
CA PRO A 46 -1.91 -5.94 8.14
C PRO A 46 -1.00 -7.06 7.64
N LYS A 47 -0.57 -7.01 6.37
CA LYS A 47 0.27 -8.05 5.76
C LYS A 47 1.63 -7.52 5.37
N ALA A 48 2.69 -8.21 5.77
CA ALA A 48 4.04 -7.80 5.43
C ALA A 48 4.21 -7.69 3.90
N VAL A 49 4.84 -6.61 3.46
CA VAL A 49 5.16 -6.36 2.05
C VAL A 49 6.63 -5.96 1.94
N SER A 50 7.27 -6.46 0.90
CA SER A 50 8.65 -6.13 0.55
C SER A 50 8.68 -5.32 -0.74
N PHE A 51 9.71 -4.50 -0.89
CA PHE A 51 9.87 -3.57 -2.00
C PHE A 51 11.26 -3.68 -2.63
N ALA A 52 11.28 -3.63 -3.95
CA ALA A 52 12.50 -3.47 -4.72
C ALA A 52 13.21 -2.14 -4.37
N ALA A 53 14.45 -1.98 -4.83
CA ALA A 53 15.18 -0.72 -4.71
C ALA A 53 14.43 0.45 -5.37
N VAL A 54 14.72 1.67 -4.91
CA VAL A 54 14.14 2.90 -5.50
C VAL A 54 14.56 3.02 -6.97
N SER A 55 13.62 3.41 -7.82
CA SER A 55 13.83 3.61 -9.26
C SER A 55 13.08 4.83 -9.78
N ASN A 56 13.38 5.23 -11.01
CA ASN A 56 12.61 6.27 -11.69
C ASN A 56 11.21 5.75 -12.05
N HIS A 57 10.19 6.57 -11.82
CA HIS A 57 8.86 6.31 -12.35
C HIS A 57 8.83 6.58 -13.87
N PRO A 58 8.04 5.85 -14.69
CA PRO A 58 7.96 6.06 -16.14
C PRO A 58 7.58 7.49 -16.57
N SER A 59 6.84 8.22 -15.73
CA SER A 59 6.51 9.65 -15.94
C SER A 59 7.74 10.56 -15.90
N ASN A 60 8.85 10.09 -15.32
CA ASN A 60 10.06 10.86 -15.01
C ASN A 60 9.81 12.11 -14.14
N THR A 61 8.68 12.16 -13.43
CA THR A 61 8.33 13.24 -12.47
C THR A 61 8.28 12.73 -11.03
N GLU A 62 8.47 11.43 -10.83
CA GLU A 62 8.41 10.76 -9.54
C GLU A 62 9.57 9.77 -9.36
N ARG A 63 9.91 9.53 -8.10
CA ARG A 63 10.68 8.36 -7.68
C ARG A 63 9.71 7.33 -7.13
N ARG A 64 9.99 6.04 -7.35
CA ARG A 64 9.09 4.96 -6.94
C ARG A 64 9.80 3.76 -6.36
N ARG A 65 9.06 2.99 -5.57
CA ARG A 65 9.34 1.59 -5.24
C ARG A 65 8.12 0.75 -5.61
N LEU A 66 8.41 -0.44 -6.14
CA LEU A 66 7.41 -1.44 -6.49
C LEU A 66 7.54 -2.62 -5.54
N SER A 67 6.42 -3.27 -5.21
CA SER A 67 6.47 -4.52 -4.47
C SER A 67 7.32 -5.55 -5.23
N ASP A 68 8.25 -6.20 -4.54
CA ASP A 68 9.11 -7.25 -5.12
C ASP A 68 8.65 -8.68 -4.77
N GLY A 69 7.68 -8.80 -3.86
CA GLY A 69 6.98 -10.02 -3.52
C GLY A 69 5.50 -9.95 -3.91
N ALA A 70 4.92 -11.10 -4.23
CA ALA A 70 3.47 -11.23 -4.32
C ALA A 70 2.86 -11.22 -2.91
N VAL A 71 1.72 -10.55 -2.76
CA VAL A 71 0.98 -10.49 -1.49
C VAL A 71 -0.39 -11.10 -1.70
N SER A 72 -0.72 -12.16 -0.98
CA SER A 72 -2.02 -12.83 -1.07
C SER A 72 -2.73 -12.83 0.27
N PHE A 73 -4.00 -12.49 0.24
CA PHE A 73 -4.95 -12.66 1.34
C PHE A 73 -5.84 -13.85 1.01
N ASP A 74 -6.01 -14.76 1.96
CA ASP A 74 -6.95 -15.87 1.82
C ASP A 74 -8.39 -15.45 2.13
N GLY A 75 -9.34 -16.37 1.94
CA GLY A 75 -10.78 -16.14 2.15
C GLY A 75 -11.19 -15.90 3.61
N THR A 76 -10.30 -16.14 4.58
CA THR A 76 -10.53 -15.85 6.00
C THR A 76 -10.00 -14.47 6.39
N GLU A 77 -9.01 -13.96 5.65
CA GLU A 77 -8.38 -12.66 5.89
C GLU A 77 -9.19 -11.49 5.32
N LEU A 78 -10.07 -11.74 4.34
CA LEU A 78 -10.92 -10.72 3.74
C LEU A 78 -12.34 -11.24 3.50
N LYS A 79 -13.34 -10.42 3.82
CA LYS A 79 -14.75 -10.70 3.51
C LYS A 79 -14.97 -10.71 1.99
N PRO A 80 -15.53 -11.80 1.43
CA PRO A 80 -15.90 -11.85 0.02
C PRO A 80 -16.91 -10.75 -0.36
N GLY A 81 -16.80 -10.26 -1.60
CA GLY A 81 -17.71 -9.25 -2.15
C GLY A 81 -17.33 -7.79 -1.85
N GLN A 82 -16.23 -7.55 -1.12
CA GLN A 82 -15.69 -6.19 -0.92
C GLN A 82 -14.92 -5.72 -2.15
N THR A 83 -15.19 -4.50 -2.61
CA THR A 83 -14.40 -3.81 -3.63
C THR A 83 -13.28 -3.02 -2.96
N LEU A 84 -12.04 -3.46 -3.15
CA LEU A 84 -10.84 -2.78 -2.69
C LEU A 84 -10.48 -1.67 -3.69
N THR A 85 -10.24 -0.47 -3.19
CA THR A 85 -9.96 0.71 -4.03
C THR A 85 -8.68 1.43 -3.64
N HIS A 86 -8.23 1.29 -2.39
CA HIS A 86 -7.03 1.94 -1.88
C HIS A 86 -6.21 0.99 -1.02
N PHE A 87 -4.96 1.38 -0.77
CA PHE A 87 -4.07 0.71 0.16
C PHE A 87 -3.27 1.73 0.96
N SER A 88 -2.74 1.27 2.09
CA SER A 88 -1.79 2.00 2.90
C SER A 88 -0.65 1.08 3.37
N PHE A 89 0.52 1.67 3.58
CA PHE A 89 1.68 1.02 4.20
C PHE A 89 1.93 1.59 5.58
N TRP A 90 2.23 0.72 6.53
CA TRP A 90 2.44 1.04 7.94
C TRP A 90 3.81 0.57 8.39
N ASP A 91 4.35 1.22 9.42
CA ASP A 91 5.64 0.89 10.02
C ASP A 91 5.61 -0.29 11.00
N GLY A 92 4.42 -0.81 11.32
CA GLY A 92 4.24 -1.95 12.20
C GLY A 92 3.08 -2.88 11.81
N ALA A 93 3.07 -4.04 12.46
CA ALA A 93 2.11 -5.11 12.21
C ALA A 93 0.74 -4.91 12.87
N ALA A 94 0.61 -3.94 13.78
CA ALA A 94 -0.65 -3.64 14.45
C ALA A 94 -1.55 -2.77 13.55
N GLY A 95 -0.94 -1.91 12.74
CA GLY A 95 -1.61 -1.11 11.71
C GLY A 95 -2.42 0.06 12.28
N PRO A 96 -3.55 0.42 11.63
CA PRO A 96 -4.32 1.61 11.95
C PRO A 96 -4.67 1.77 13.43
N GLY A 97 -4.35 2.93 13.99
CA GLY A 97 -4.65 3.30 15.38
C GLY A 97 -3.57 2.91 16.39
N THR A 98 -2.54 2.16 15.98
CA THR A 98 -1.36 1.85 16.81
C THR A 98 -0.07 2.31 16.16
N ASP A 99 0.08 2.03 14.86
CA ASP A 99 1.27 2.33 14.05
C ASP A 99 1.05 3.60 13.22
N ASP A 100 2.10 4.10 12.54
CA ASP A 100 2.03 5.29 11.71
C ASP A 100 1.92 4.95 10.21
N PRO A 101 1.06 5.65 9.43
CA PRO A 101 0.98 5.44 8.00
C PRO A 101 2.20 6.04 7.29
N LEU A 102 2.92 5.19 6.55
CA LEU A 102 4.08 5.58 5.76
C LEU A 102 3.70 6.02 4.34
N HIS A 103 2.63 5.43 3.79
CA HIS A 103 2.16 5.73 2.44
C HIS A 103 0.69 5.38 2.29
N ILE A 104 -0.04 6.15 1.49
CA ILE A 104 -1.46 5.91 1.18
C ILE A 104 -1.65 6.22 -0.29
N ALA A 105 -2.29 5.30 -1.03
CA ALA A 105 -2.57 5.49 -2.44
C ALA A 105 -3.81 4.70 -2.89
N ALA A 106 -4.38 5.13 -4.02
CA ALA A 106 -5.40 4.37 -4.73
C ALA A 106 -4.76 3.18 -5.46
N LEU A 107 -5.48 2.07 -5.55
CA LEU A 107 -5.13 0.99 -6.47
C LEU A 107 -5.29 1.47 -7.91
N SER A 108 -4.34 1.11 -8.78
CA SER A 108 -4.42 1.42 -10.22
C SER A 108 -5.66 0.82 -10.88
N ALA A 109 -6.14 -0.31 -10.35
CA ALA A 109 -7.44 -0.88 -10.66
C ALA A 109 -8.08 -1.43 -9.38
N SER A 110 -9.35 -1.09 -9.16
CA SER A 110 -10.12 -1.66 -8.05
C SER A 110 -10.22 -3.18 -8.15
N LYS A 111 -10.22 -3.87 -7.01
CA LYS A 111 -10.23 -5.34 -6.95
C LYS A 111 -11.39 -5.85 -6.12
N LEU A 112 -12.24 -6.70 -6.69
CA LEU A 112 -13.27 -7.41 -5.95
C LEU A 112 -12.66 -8.61 -5.21
N THR A 113 -12.97 -8.75 -3.92
CA THR A 113 -12.53 -9.88 -3.10
C THR A 113 -13.40 -11.10 -3.40
N GLY A 114 -12.77 -12.23 -3.74
CA GLY A 114 -13.45 -13.51 -3.99
C GLY A 114 -13.60 -14.36 -2.72
N SER A 115 -14.16 -15.57 -2.86
CA SER A 115 -14.18 -16.57 -1.78
C SER A 115 -12.78 -17.01 -1.36
N ASP A 116 -11.82 -16.93 -2.29
CA ASP A 116 -10.43 -17.31 -2.07
C ASP A 116 -9.57 -16.13 -1.59
N GLY A 117 -10.21 -14.98 -1.32
CA GLY A 117 -9.56 -13.73 -0.91
C GLY A 117 -9.11 -12.87 -2.09
N ALA A 118 -7.91 -12.31 -2.00
CA ALA A 118 -7.35 -11.39 -3.00
C ALA A 118 -5.82 -11.49 -3.08
N ALA A 119 -5.26 -11.56 -4.30
CA ALA A 119 -3.82 -11.59 -4.52
C ALA A 119 -3.32 -10.41 -5.36
N PHE A 120 -2.16 -9.86 -4.97
CA PHE A 120 -1.45 -8.80 -5.65
C PHE A 120 -0.12 -9.36 -6.16
N ALA A 121 0.09 -9.28 -7.47
CA ALA A 121 1.33 -9.74 -8.07
C ALA A 121 2.50 -8.82 -7.69
N ILE A 122 3.71 -9.29 -7.95
CA ILE A 122 4.91 -8.45 -7.93
C ILE A 122 4.68 -7.21 -8.80
N GLY A 123 5.03 -6.04 -8.29
CA GLY A 123 4.86 -4.75 -8.98
C GLY A 123 3.43 -4.21 -9.03
N ALA A 124 2.45 -4.88 -8.41
CA ALA A 124 1.08 -4.40 -8.36
C ALA A 124 0.88 -3.26 -7.33
N LEU A 125 1.76 -3.15 -6.35
CA LEU A 125 1.72 -2.14 -5.31
C LEU A 125 2.90 -1.19 -5.49
N GLU A 126 2.61 0.11 -5.57
CA GLU A 126 3.61 1.15 -5.82
C GLU A 126 3.57 2.20 -4.71
N ALA A 127 4.75 2.57 -4.21
CA ALA A 127 4.93 3.79 -3.43
C ALA A 127 5.70 4.78 -4.29
N ALA A 128 5.09 5.91 -4.63
CA ALA A 128 5.68 6.96 -5.46
C ALA A 128 5.66 8.32 -4.76
N LEU A 129 6.72 9.11 -4.94
CA LEU A 129 6.84 10.48 -4.45
C LEU A 129 7.24 11.42 -5.59
N ALA A 130 6.49 12.51 -5.75
CA ALA A 130 6.75 13.53 -6.75
C ALA A 130 8.06 14.30 -6.45
N VAL A 131 8.82 14.62 -7.49
CA VAL A 131 10.09 15.36 -7.38
C VAL A 131 10.13 16.63 -8.23
N TYR A 132 10.82 17.68 -7.77
CA TYR A 132 10.90 18.98 -8.47
C TYR A 132 12.08 19.13 -9.42
N ALA A 133 13.03 18.18 -9.45
CA ALA A 133 14.18 18.27 -10.33
C ALA A 133 14.46 16.91 -10.98
N LYS A 134 14.44 16.91 -12.32
CA LYS A 134 15.08 15.86 -13.12
C LYS A 134 16.60 15.93 -12.90
N PRO A 135 17.29 14.80 -12.70
CA PRO A 135 18.66 14.67 -13.19
C PRO A 135 18.71 14.90 -14.70
#